data_AF-A0AAV5KHJ9-F1
#
_entry.id   AF-A0AAV5KHJ9-F1
#
_cell.length_a   1.000
_cell.length_b   1.000
_cell.length_c   1.000
_cell.angle_alpha   90.00
_cell.angle_beta   90.00
_cell.angle_gamma   90.00
#
_symmetry.space_group_name_H-M   'P 1'
#
loop_
_entity.id
_entity.type
_entity.pdbx_description
1 polymer ?
#
loop_
_entity_poly.entity_id
_entity_poly.type
_entity_poly.pdbx_seq_one_letter_code
_entity_poly.pdbx_strand_id
1 'polypeptide(L)'
;MAAATTTTTVSYVPTSSSRSISTPKGAAFTLNPPQRSDLCLFSKPLPKPSSFPQRPCCVFSTKNPISDFFSTNGSGPDDGSTVWFSDNDDKPREECGVVGILGDPEASRLCYLALHALQHRGQEGAGIVAVNNNVLQSITGVGLVSDVFNESKLDQLRGEMAIGHVRYSTAGSSMLKNVQPFVAGYRFGSVGVAHNGNLVNYVALRAMLEDNGSIFNTSSDTEVVLHLIAISKARPFFLRIVDACEKLEGAYSMVFATEDKLVAVRDPYGFRPLVMGRRSNGAVVFASETCALDLIEATYEREVYPGEVLVVDKKDGVQSLCLIRHPEPKQCIFEHIYFALPNSVVFGRSVYESRRLFGEILATEAPVDCDVVIAVPDSGVVAALGYAAKAGVPFQQGLIRSHYVGRTFIEPSQKIRDFGVKLKLSPVRGVLEGKRVVVVDDSIVRGTTSSKIVRLIKEAGAKEVHMRIASPPIIGSCYYGVDTPSSEELISNRMSVEQIREFIQCDSLAFLPFDSLKKMLGSDSPNFCYACFSGKYPVMPREVKVKRVGDFLDDGLNGPMDSIDGGWVQGPRESTVEKEIDVQYQQSKI
;
A
#
# COMPACT_ATOMS: atom_id res chain seq x y z
N MET A 1 18.38 8.13 -53.77
CA MET A 1 18.81 7.03 -54.65
C MET A 1 18.59 5.75 -53.85
N ALA A 2 17.39 5.17 -53.84
CA ALA A 2 16.88 4.16 -54.79
C ALA A 2 17.82 2.95 -54.91
N ALA A 3 17.42 1.68 -54.84
CA ALA A 3 16.25 0.93 -54.39
C ALA A 3 16.67 -0.55 -54.53
N ALA A 4 16.20 -1.47 -53.69
CA ALA A 4 15.96 -2.86 -54.09
C ALA A 4 15.17 -3.60 -53.00
N THR A 5 13.91 -3.84 -53.33
CA THR A 5 12.89 -4.53 -52.57
C THR A 5 12.93 -6.02 -52.91
N THR A 6 12.89 -6.90 -51.90
CA THR A 6 12.69 -8.34 -52.10
C THR A 6 11.30 -8.72 -51.60
N THR A 7 10.51 -9.29 -52.49
CA THR A 7 9.14 -9.76 -52.25
C THR A 7 9.16 -11.28 -52.24
N THR A 8 8.67 -11.90 -51.16
CA THR A 8 8.35 -13.34 -51.16
C THR A 8 6.98 -13.54 -50.54
N THR A 9 6.07 -14.01 -51.36
CA THR A 9 4.68 -14.38 -51.08
C THR A 9 4.61 -15.77 -50.44
N VAL A 10 3.80 -15.93 -49.39
CA VAL A 10 3.33 -17.25 -48.91
C VAL A 10 1.81 -17.18 -48.78
N SER A 11 1.16 -18.12 -49.46
CA SER A 11 -0.27 -18.32 -49.61
C SER A 11 -0.90 -19.03 -48.40
N TYR A 12 -2.09 -18.56 -48.01
CA TYR A 12 -2.92 -19.09 -46.94
C TYR A 12 -3.93 -20.11 -47.52
N VAL A 13 -4.04 -21.30 -46.92
CA VAL A 13 -5.01 -22.34 -47.26
C VAL A 13 -6.12 -22.36 -46.20
N PRO A 14 -7.41 -22.32 -46.56
CA PRO A 14 -8.51 -22.44 -45.59
C PRO A 14 -8.99 -23.89 -45.47
N THR A 15 -9.18 -24.38 -44.25
CA THR A 15 -9.86 -25.65 -43.97
C THR A 15 -11.18 -25.41 -43.25
N SER A 16 -12.28 -25.57 -43.99
CA SER A 16 -13.62 -25.77 -43.45
C SER A 16 -13.94 -27.26 -43.48
N SER A 17 -14.40 -27.81 -42.34
CA SER A 17 -15.10 -29.09 -42.35
C SER A 17 -16.25 -29.05 -41.35
N SER A 18 -17.46 -29.05 -41.91
CA SER A 18 -18.73 -29.23 -41.23
C SER A 18 -19.03 -30.72 -41.10
N ARG A 19 -19.38 -31.18 -39.90
CA ARG A 19 -20.03 -32.47 -39.68
C ARG A 19 -21.26 -32.25 -38.81
N SER A 20 -22.42 -32.47 -39.42
CA SER A 20 -23.73 -32.61 -38.80
C SER A 20 -23.93 -34.04 -38.29
N ILE A 21 -24.24 -34.22 -37.00
CA ILE A 21 -24.92 -35.44 -36.52
C ILE A 21 -25.99 -35.02 -35.50
N SER A 22 -27.14 -35.65 -35.71
CA SER A 22 -28.48 -35.52 -35.12
C SER A 22 -28.62 -35.83 -33.63
N THR A 23 -29.63 -35.20 -33.05
CA THR A 23 -30.23 -35.45 -31.73
C THR A 23 -30.80 -36.86 -31.54
N PRO A 24 -30.87 -37.31 -30.28
CA PRO A 24 -32.00 -38.07 -29.79
C PRO A 24 -32.76 -37.30 -28.69
N LYS A 25 -34.08 -37.30 -28.84
CA LYS A 25 -35.08 -36.89 -27.84
C LYS A 25 -35.10 -37.90 -26.67
N GLY A 26 -35.32 -37.40 -25.46
CA GLY A 26 -35.97 -38.18 -24.40
C GLY A 26 -35.40 -37.99 -22.98
N ALA A 27 -35.96 -37.04 -22.23
CA ALA A 27 -36.42 -37.20 -20.85
C ALA A 27 -36.73 -35.82 -20.26
N ALA A 28 -38.02 -35.48 -20.20
CA ALA A 28 -38.50 -34.33 -19.46
C ALA A 28 -38.37 -34.60 -17.96
N PHE A 29 -37.47 -33.87 -17.28
CA PHE A 29 -37.49 -33.76 -15.82
C PHE A 29 -38.27 -32.50 -15.45
N THR A 30 -39.58 -32.66 -15.24
CA THR A 30 -40.42 -31.72 -14.51
C THR A 30 -39.96 -31.70 -13.05
N LEU A 31 -39.27 -30.63 -12.64
CA LEU A 31 -39.10 -30.29 -11.24
C LEU A 31 -40.45 -29.78 -10.71
N ASN A 32 -41.19 -30.67 -10.05
CA ASN A 32 -42.33 -30.27 -9.22
C ASN A 32 -41.82 -29.43 -8.04
N PRO A 33 -42.51 -28.34 -7.67
CA PRO A 33 -42.21 -27.61 -6.45
C PRO A 33 -42.50 -28.51 -5.23
N PRO A 34 -41.67 -28.51 -4.17
CA PRO A 34 -41.94 -29.36 -3.02
C PRO A 34 -43.21 -28.87 -2.32
N GLN A 35 -44.15 -29.81 -2.17
CA GLN A 35 -45.36 -29.65 -1.39
C GLN A 35 -45.00 -29.33 0.07
N ARG A 36 -45.76 -28.37 0.61
CA ARG A 36 -45.85 -28.09 2.05
C ARG A 36 -46.19 -29.38 2.81
N SER A 37 -45.33 -29.75 3.75
CA SER A 37 -45.70 -30.64 4.85
C SER A 37 -45.90 -29.81 6.10
N ASP A 38 -47.14 -29.79 6.59
CA ASP A 38 -47.57 -29.18 7.84
C ASP A 38 -46.86 -29.81 9.04
N LEU A 39 -46.11 -29.00 9.78
CA LEU A 39 -45.76 -29.26 11.18
C LEU A 39 -46.17 -28.04 12.00
N CYS A 40 -47.37 -28.15 12.58
CA CYS A 40 -47.88 -27.26 13.60
C CYS A 40 -46.99 -27.31 14.85
N LEU A 41 -46.38 -26.18 15.22
CA LEU A 41 -45.99 -25.92 16.61
C LEU A 41 -46.54 -24.56 17.02
N PHE A 42 -47.46 -24.63 17.99
CA PHE A 42 -48.22 -23.54 18.57
C PHE A 42 -47.32 -22.46 19.18
N SER A 43 -47.58 -21.22 18.80
CA SER A 43 -47.14 -20.01 19.48
C SER A 43 -47.87 -19.85 20.82
N LYS A 44 -47.11 -19.78 21.93
CA LYS A 44 -47.59 -19.23 23.21
C LYS A 44 -46.83 -17.94 23.52
N PRO A 45 -47.50 -16.84 23.91
CA PRO A 45 -46.83 -15.56 24.19
C PRO A 45 -46.23 -15.53 25.60
N LEU A 46 -45.06 -14.89 25.72
CA LEU A 46 -44.40 -14.59 26.99
C LEU A 46 -45.18 -13.52 27.79
N PRO A 47 -45.27 -13.61 29.13
CA PRO A 47 -46.06 -12.68 29.93
C PRO A 47 -45.33 -11.35 30.23
N LYS A 48 -46.10 -10.26 30.30
CA LYS A 48 -45.68 -8.91 30.70
C LYS A 48 -45.36 -8.84 32.20
N PRO A 49 -44.37 -8.05 32.65
CA PRO A 49 -44.20 -7.74 34.08
C PRO A 49 -45.13 -6.60 34.52
N SER A 50 -45.76 -6.79 35.69
CA SER A 50 -46.59 -5.81 36.41
C SER A 50 -45.77 -4.95 37.38
N SER A 51 -46.14 -3.67 37.45
CA SER A 51 -45.74 -2.55 38.32
C SER A 51 -45.87 -2.80 39.85
N PHE A 52 -45.01 -2.30 40.75
CA PHE A 52 -44.93 -0.96 41.41
C PHE A 52 -43.94 -1.04 42.63
N PRO A 53 -43.56 0.01 43.42
CA PRO A 53 -43.47 1.47 43.24
C PRO A 53 -42.10 2.08 43.70
N GLN A 54 -41.93 3.41 43.52
CA GLN A 54 -40.75 4.23 43.87
C GLN A 54 -40.64 4.66 45.36
N ARG A 55 -39.39 4.85 45.85
CA ARG A 55 -38.81 5.93 46.73
C ARG A 55 -37.76 5.40 47.74
N PRO A 56 -36.88 6.23 48.37
CA PRO A 56 -35.79 7.05 47.81
C PRO A 56 -34.42 6.72 48.48
N CYS A 57 -33.35 7.40 48.01
CA CYS A 57 -31.94 7.28 48.42
C CYS A 57 -31.65 7.30 49.93
N CYS A 58 -30.71 6.43 50.36
CA CYS A 58 -29.88 6.63 51.55
C CYS A 58 -28.42 6.22 51.24
N VAL A 59 -27.51 7.14 51.55
CA VAL A 59 -26.05 7.05 51.42
C VAL A 59 -25.47 6.28 52.60
N PHE A 60 -24.59 5.30 52.36
CA PHE A 60 -23.53 4.95 53.32
C PHE A 60 -22.27 4.45 52.61
N SER A 61 -21.14 4.90 53.14
CA SER A 61 -19.80 4.82 52.57
C SER A 61 -19.08 3.54 52.96
N THR A 62 -18.24 3.00 52.07
CA THR A 62 -17.04 2.23 52.46
C THR A 62 -15.89 2.54 51.50
N LYS A 63 -14.75 2.88 52.11
CA LYS A 63 -13.52 3.45 51.54
C LYS A 63 -12.76 2.44 50.66
N ASN A 64 -12.22 2.90 49.52
CA ASN A 64 -11.15 2.23 48.77
C ASN A 64 -9.79 2.83 49.18
N PRO A 65 -8.76 2.02 49.51
CA PRO A 65 -7.48 2.51 50.02
C PRO A 65 -6.40 2.56 48.93
N ILE A 66 -6.36 3.61 48.09
CA ILE A 66 -5.18 3.93 47.23
C ILE A 66 -5.05 5.45 47.01
N SER A 67 -5.21 6.27 48.07
CA SER A 67 -5.07 7.74 47.95
C SER A 67 -3.86 8.34 48.67
N ASP A 68 -3.10 7.57 49.44
CA ASP A 68 -2.15 8.17 50.40
C ASP A 68 -0.67 8.13 49.96
N PHE A 69 -0.37 8.28 48.67
CA PHE A 69 1.02 8.27 48.19
C PHE A 69 1.48 9.41 47.27
N PHE A 70 0.67 10.47 47.08
CA PHE A 70 1.13 11.64 46.33
C PHE A 70 0.88 12.93 47.11
N SER A 71 1.93 13.41 47.79
CA SER A 71 2.05 14.80 48.21
C SER A 71 3.01 15.55 47.28
N THR A 72 2.54 16.73 46.92
CA THR A 72 3.03 17.82 46.07
C THR A 72 4.51 18.22 46.18
N ASN A 73 5.17 18.49 45.05
CA ASN A 73 5.71 19.82 44.66
C ASN A 73 6.76 19.70 43.53
N GLY A 74 6.61 20.51 42.47
CA GLY A 74 7.64 20.69 41.44
C GLY A 74 7.11 21.31 40.15
N SER A 75 7.08 22.63 40.09
CA SER A 75 6.84 23.45 38.90
C SER A 75 8.02 23.38 37.92
N GLY A 76 7.76 23.09 36.63
CA GLY A 76 8.72 23.12 35.52
C GLY A 76 7.98 23.17 34.17
N PRO A 77 8.59 23.73 33.11
CA PRO A 77 7.88 24.44 32.04
C PRO A 77 7.22 23.51 31.01
N ASP A 78 6.10 23.99 30.44
CA ASP A 78 5.49 23.49 29.21
C ASP A 78 6.52 23.53 28.08
N ASP A 79 7.00 22.35 27.68
CA ASP A 79 7.58 22.12 26.37
C ASP A 79 6.65 21.17 25.61
N GLY A 80 5.87 21.75 24.71
CA GLY A 80 4.98 21.05 23.78
C GLY A 80 5.76 20.34 22.68
N SER A 81 6.71 19.46 23.04
CA SER A 81 7.34 18.55 22.09
C SER A 81 6.45 17.32 21.92
N THR A 82 5.63 17.34 20.86
CA THR A 82 4.93 16.14 20.38
C THR A 82 5.99 15.19 19.82
N VAL A 83 6.51 14.31 20.68
CA VAL A 83 7.46 13.26 20.30
C VAL A 83 6.67 12.13 19.62
N TRP A 84 6.76 12.07 18.30
CA TRP A 84 6.22 10.96 17.51
C TRP A 84 7.04 9.69 17.79
N PHE A 85 6.47 8.75 18.54
CA PHE A 85 7.08 7.44 18.73
C PHE A 85 6.97 6.63 17.43
N SER A 86 8.11 6.30 16.80
CA SER A 86 8.13 5.31 15.72
C SER A 86 7.76 3.94 16.31
N ASP A 87 6.61 3.42 15.92
CA ASP A 87 6.27 2.01 16.10
C ASP A 87 7.42 1.18 15.48
N ASN A 88 8.24 0.52 16.31
CA ASN A 88 9.32 -0.38 15.88
C ASN A 88 8.70 -1.67 15.31
N ASP A 89 8.04 -1.56 14.17
CA ASP A 89 7.57 -2.69 13.38
C ASP A 89 8.68 -3.11 12.42
N ASP A 90 9.26 -4.28 12.67
CA ASP A 90 10.40 -4.82 11.90
C ASP A 90 10.00 -5.37 10.51
N LYS A 91 8.83 -5.03 9.98
CA LYS A 91 8.38 -5.49 8.66
C LYS A 91 8.61 -4.41 7.61
N PRO A 92 9.04 -4.75 6.39
CA PRO A 92 9.13 -3.78 5.30
C PRO A 92 7.74 -3.24 5.01
N ARG A 93 7.63 -1.98 4.58
CA ARG A 93 6.36 -1.37 4.21
C ARG A 93 6.43 -0.79 2.80
N GLU A 94 5.37 -0.91 2.01
CA GLU A 94 5.37 -0.44 0.63
C GLU A 94 4.94 1.01 0.62
N GLU A 95 5.49 1.79 -0.30
CA GLU A 95 5.29 3.22 -0.40
C GLU A 95 3.83 3.61 -0.43
N CYS A 96 3.04 3.07 -1.36
CA CYS A 96 1.78 3.70 -1.73
C CYS A 96 0.85 2.74 -2.49
N GLY A 97 -0.43 3.11 -2.56
CA GLY A 97 -1.41 2.54 -3.49
C GLY A 97 -2.06 3.65 -4.31
N VAL A 98 -2.27 3.41 -5.61
CA VAL A 98 -2.90 4.38 -6.52
C VAL A 98 -4.18 3.84 -7.12
N VAL A 99 -5.14 4.74 -7.37
CA VAL A 99 -6.42 4.46 -8.04
C VAL A 99 -6.72 5.56 -9.05
N GLY A 100 -7.27 5.21 -10.21
CA GLY A 100 -7.80 6.16 -11.18
C GLY A 100 -9.10 5.66 -11.78
N ILE A 101 -10.12 6.51 -11.89
CA ILE A 101 -11.47 6.16 -12.37
C ILE A 101 -11.92 7.22 -13.37
N LEU A 102 -12.48 6.80 -14.51
CA LEU A 102 -13.11 7.69 -15.48
C LEU A 102 -14.41 7.07 -16.03
N GLY A 103 -15.45 7.90 -16.15
CA GLY A 103 -16.72 7.57 -16.77
C GLY A 103 -17.80 7.11 -15.79
N ASP A 104 -17.68 7.47 -14.50
CA ASP A 104 -18.65 7.11 -13.46
C ASP A 104 -19.09 8.35 -12.66
N PRO A 105 -20.39 8.66 -12.54
CA PRO A 105 -20.86 9.84 -11.80
C PRO A 105 -20.49 9.84 -10.31
N GLU A 106 -20.13 8.68 -9.74
CA GLU A 106 -19.70 8.52 -8.36
C GLU A 106 -18.19 8.25 -8.25
N ALA A 107 -17.39 8.72 -9.21
CA ALA A 107 -15.95 8.45 -9.30
C ALA A 107 -15.20 8.67 -7.97
N SER A 108 -15.50 9.73 -7.23
CA SER A 108 -14.86 10.02 -5.93
C SER A 108 -15.20 9.01 -4.84
N ARG A 109 -16.46 8.55 -4.76
CA ARG A 109 -16.91 7.53 -3.79
C ARG A 109 -16.32 6.16 -4.11
N LEU A 110 -16.29 5.80 -5.40
CA LEU A 110 -15.64 4.57 -5.85
C LEU A 110 -14.13 4.62 -5.60
N CYS A 111 -13.51 5.78 -5.80
CA CYS A 111 -12.11 5.99 -5.50
C CYS A 111 -11.85 5.81 -4.00
N TYR A 112 -12.69 6.38 -3.13
CA TYR A 112 -12.64 6.15 -1.69
C TYR A 112 -12.72 4.66 -1.31
N LEU A 113 -13.67 3.91 -1.88
CA LEU A 113 -13.82 2.48 -1.62
C LEU A 113 -12.59 1.68 -2.10
N ALA A 114 -12.11 1.96 -3.31
CA ALA A 114 -10.92 1.34 -3.87
C ALA A 114 -9.66 1.63 -3.03
N LEU A 115 -9.49 2.86 -2.54
CA LEU A 115 -8.41 3.21 -1.62
C LEU A 115 -8.54 2.48 -0.27
N HIS A 116 -9.76 2.31 0.23
CA HIS A 116 -9.99 1.51 1.44
C HIS A 116 -9.58 0.03 1.22
N ALA A 117 -9.82 -0.55 0.04
CA ALA A 117 -9.31 -1.88 -0.32
C ALA A 117 -7.78 -1.95 -0.40
N LEU A 118 -7.11 -0.82 -0.67
CA LEU A 118 -5.66 -0.70 -0.77
C LEU A 118 -5.01 -0.15 0.51
N GLN A 119 -5.76 0.02 1.61
CA GLN A 119 -5.27 0.66 2.84
C GLN A 119 -4.03 -0.02 3.44
N HIS A 120 -3.81 -1.30 3.17
CA HIS A 120 -2.60 -2.02 3.60
C HIS A 120 -1.31 -1.50 2.92
N ARG A 121 -1.43 -0.80 1.78
CA ARG A 121 -0.30 -0.17 1.07
C ARG A 121 0.12 1.19 1.65
N GLY A 122 -0.62 1.75 2.61
CA GLY A 122 -0.26 3.01 3.23
C GLY A 122 -1.32 3.49 4.23
N GLN A 123 -0.90 3.91 5.41
CA GLN A 123 -1.78 4.27 6.54
C GLN A 123 -1.47 5.66 7.12
N GLU A 124 -0.57 6.40 6.48
CA GLU A 124 -0.01 7.66 6.94
C GLU A 124 -0.76 8.84 6.32
N GLY A 125 -1.33 8.66 5.13
CA GLY A 125 -2.18 9.66 4.52
C GLY A 125 -2.99 9.10 3.36
N ALA A 126 -4.04 9.83 3.02
CA ALA A 126 -4.90 9.52 1.88
C ALA A 126 -5.31 10.81 1.16
N GLY A 127 -5.60 10.69 -0.12
CA GLY A 127 -5.99 11.83 -0.95
C GLY A 127 -6.83 11.42 -2.15
N ILE A 128 -7.73 12.30 -2.58
CA ILE A 128 -8.54 12.15 -3.78
C ILE A 128 -8.56 13.49 -4.52
N VAL A 129 -8.32 13.42 -5.82
CA VAL A 129 -8.57 14.52 -6.76
C VAL A 129 -9.69 14.11 -7.69
N ALA A 130 -10.78 14.88 -7.72
CA ALA A 130 -11.91 14.68 -8.63
C ALA A 130 -12.00 15.82 -9.64
N VAL A 131 -12.57 15.56 -10.82
CA VAL A 131 -12.67 16.56 -11.89
C VAL A 131 -14.12 16.91 -12.16
N ASN A 132 -14.47 18.15 -11.82
CA ASN A 132 -15.81 18.70 -11.98
C ASN A 132 -15.76 19.95 -12.85
N ASN A 133 -16.55 20.01 -13.92
CA ASN A 133 -16.62 21.16 -14.82
C ASN A 133 -15.23 21.66 -15.28
N ASN A 134 -14.33 20.73 -15.65
CA ASN A 134 -12.94 21.00 -16.05
C ASN A 134 -12.05 21.63 -14.94
N VAL A 135 -12.44 21.50 -13.68
CA VAL A 135 -11.65 21.96 -12.53
C VAL A 135 -11.30 20.76 -11.65
N LEU A 136 -10.02 20.64 -11.30
CA LEU A 136 -9.53 19.62 -10.38
C LEU A 136 -9.79 20.08 -8.93
N GLN A 137 -10.58 19.30 -8.21
CA GLN A 137 -10.87 19.50 -6.79
C GLN A 137 -10.09 18.47 -5.98
N SER A 138 -9.28 18.90 -5.02
CA SER A 138 -8.42 18.02 -4.22
C SER A 138 -8.78 18.08 -2.74
N ILE A 139 -8.84 16.91 -2.10
CA ILE A 139 -8.86 16.79 -0.64
C ILE A 139 -7.81 15.73 -0.26
N THR A 140 -6.86 16.12 0.58
CA THR A 140 -5.77 15.29 1.08
C THR A 140 -5.67 15.41 2.60
N GLY A 141 -5.31 14.34 3.29
CA GLY A 141 -5.18 14.35 4.76
C GLY A 141 -4.23 13.28 5.28
N VAL A 142 -3.77 13.48 6.52
CA VAL A 142 -2.98 12.49 7.27
C VAL A 142 -3.93 11.50 7.95
N GLY A 143 -3.55 10.23 7.98
CA GLY A 143 -4.33 9.15 8.61
C GLY A 143 -4.91 8.14 7.61
N LEU A 144 -5.83 7.31 8.11
CA LEU A 144 -6.51 6.30 7.31
C LEU A 144 -7.51 6.96 6.34
N VAL A 145 -7.89 6.25 5.28
CA VAL A 145 -8.88 6.71 4.30
C VAL A 145 -10.20 7.10 5.00
N SER A 146 -10.63 6.34 5.99
CA SER A 146 -11.83 6.62 6.80
C SER A 146 -11.71 7.88 7.66
N ASP A 147 -10.50 8.23 8.10
CA ASP A 147 -10.26 9.40 8.96
C ASP A 147 -10.18 10.67 8.11
N VAL A 148 -9.59 10.55 6.91
CA VAL A 148 -9.43 11.67 5.98
C VAL A 148 -10.75 12.06 5.33
N PHE A 149 -11.58 11.10 4.93
CA PHE A 149 -12.82 11.33 4.19
C PHE A 149 -14.05 10.97 4.99
N ASN A 150 -14.91 11.96 5.20
CA ASN A 150 -16.29 11.77 5.62
C ASN A 150 -17.24 12.10 4.46
N GLU A 151 -18.52 11.81 4.65
CA GLU A 151 -19.56 12.04 3.64
C GLU A 151 -19.56 13.49 3.09
N SER A 152 -19.43 14.48 3.99
CA SER A 152 -19.40 15.90 3.63
C SER A 152 -18.19 16.27 2.75
N LYS A 153 -17.03 15.66 2.99
CA LYS A 153 -15.84 15.84 2.15
C LYS A 153 -16.01 15.17 0.79
N LEU A 154 -16.60 13.98 0.74
CA LEU A 154 -16.88 13.28 -0.52
C LEU A 154 -17.90 14.05 -1.38
N ASP A 155 -18.90 14.69 -0.78
CA ASP A 155 -19.90 15.52 -1.47
C ASP A 155 -19.31 16.76 -2.16
N GLN A 156 -18.13 17.21 -1.69
CA GLN A 156 -17.37 18.31 -2.30
C GLN A 156 -16.56 17.85 -3.53
N LEU A 157 -16.25 16.57 -3.63
CA LEU A 157 -15.48 15.94 -4.71
C LEU A 157 -16.42 15.37 -5.76
N ARG A 158 -17.06 16.24 -6.54
CA ARG A 158 -17.97 15.79 -7.61
C ARG A 158 -17.20 15.52 -8.89
N GLY A 159 -17.81 14.76 -9.80
CA GLY A 159 -17.26 14.57 -11.14
C GLY A 159 -17.26 13.12 -11.60
N GLU A 160 -17.05 12.94 -12.90
CA GLU A 160 -17.02 11.62 -13.54
C GLU A 160 -15.61 11.01 -13.61
N MET A 161 -14.62 11.71 -13.06
CA MET A 161 -13.22 11.31 -13.06
C MET A 161 -12.60 11.61 -11.71
N ALA A 162 -11.84 10.66 -11.18
CA ALA A 162 -11.09 10.83 -9.96
C ALA A 162 -9.78 10.02 -9.99
N ILE A 163 -8.74 10.54 -9.35
CA ILE A 163 -7.56 9.78 -8.96
C ILE A 163 -7.41 9.82 -7.45
N GLY A 164 -6.82 8.78 -6.89
CA GLY A 164 -6.66 8.62 -5.46
C GLY A 164 -5.35 7.97 -5.09
N HIS A 165 -4.97 8.18 -3.84
CA HIS A 165 -3.71 7.72 -3.31
C HIS A 165 -3.83 7.37 -1.82
N VAL A 166 -3.21 6.26 -1.40
CA VAL A 166 -2.87 5.97 -0.01
C VAL A 166 -1.35 5.97 0.15
N ARG A 167 -0.87 6.63 1.19
CA ARG A 167 0.56 6.89 1.42
C ARG A 167 1.08 6.13 2.62
N TYR A 168 2.28 5.61 2.45
CA TYR A 168 3.22 5.19 3.48
C TYR A 168 4.43 6.15 3.47
N SER A 169 5.01 6.46 4.64
CA SER A 169 6.12 7.42 4.75
C SER A 169 7.46 6.69 4.79
N THR A 170 8.28 6.88 3.77
CA THR A 170 9.46 6.05 3.45
C THR A 170 10.74 6.87 3.26
N ALA A 171 10.59 8.12 2.82
CA ALA A 171 11.61 9.16 2.80
C ALA A 171 10.91 10.52 2.75
N GLY A 172 11.37 11.46 3.57
CA GLY A 172 10.67 12.73 3.80
C GLY A 172 9.78 12.65 5.03
N SER A 173 9.49 13.82 5.60
CA SER A 173 8.71 13.92 6.82
C SER A 173 7.27 13.41 6.63
N SER A 174 6.68 12.91 7.71
CA SER A 174 5.24 12.60 7.85
C SER A 174 4.39 13.88 7.90
N MET A 175 4.63 14.80 6.98
CA MET A 175 3.91 16.06 6.87
C MET A 175 2.75 15.92 5.87
N LEU A 176 1.68 16.68 6.12
CA LEU A 176 0.54 16.82 5.21
C LEU A 176 0.98 17.23 3.81
N LYS A 177 2.01 18.07 3.68
CA LYS A 177 2.56 18.55 2.40
C LYS A 177 3.01 17.43 1.45
N ASN A 178 3.32 16.26 1.99
CA ASN A 178 3.79 15.11 1.22
C ASN A 178 2.66 14.11 0.91
N VAL A 179 1.39 14.41 1.24
CA VAL A 179 0.24 13.55 0.93
C VAL A 179 -0.25 13.83 -0.50
N GLN A 180 -0.19 12.78 -1.32
CA GLN A 180 -0.67 12.75 -2.70
C GLN A 180 -2.19 12.49 -2.77
N PRO A 181 -2.88 12.73 -3.91
CA PRO A 181 -2.35 13.20 -5.20
C PRO A 181 -1.91 14.66 -5.21
N PHE A 182 -0.85 14.97 -5.95
CA PHE A 182 -0.42 16.36 -6.17
C PHE A 182 -1.11 16.98 -7.36
N VAL A 183 -1.50 18.25 -7.24
CA VAL A 183 -2.15 19.01 -8.30
C VAL A 183 -1.31 20.26 -8.58
N ALA A 184 -1.03 20.51 -9.87
CA ALA A 184 -0.35 21.72 -10.31
C ALA A 184 -1.03 22.32 -11.54
N GLY A 185 -1.02 23.66 -11.60
CA GLY A 185 -1.34 24.41 -12.81
C GLY A 185 -0.07 24.73 -13.59
N TYR A 186 -0.13 24.64 -14.92
CA TYR A 186 0.95 25.03 -15.81
C TYR A 186 0.38 25.60 -17.11
N ARG A 187 1.25 25.99 -18.05
CA ARG A 187 0.88 26.68 -19.30
C ARG A 187 -0.17 25.95 -20.19
N PHE A 188 -0.55 24.72 -19.84
CA PHE A 188 -1.46 23.89 -20.62
C PHE A 188 -2.64 23.33 -19.83
N GLY A 189 -2.93 23.88 -18.65
CA GLY A 189 -4.05 23.48 -17.82
C GLY A 189 -3.61 23.02 -16.44
N SER A 190 -4.45 22.20 -15.82
CA SER A 190 -4.22 21.58 -14.53
C SER A 190 -3.98 20.08 -14.68
N VAL A 191 -3.05 19.55 -13.88
CA VAL A 191 -2.75 18.13 -13.84
C VAL A 191 -2.66 17.66 -12.39
N GLY A 192 -3.33 16.55 -12.11
CA GLY A 192 -3.20 15.78 -10.89
C GLY A 192 -2.37 14.54 -11.14
N VAL A 193 -1.56 14.10 -10.17
CA VAL A 193 -0.80 12.85 -10.24
C VAL A 193 -0.80 12.11 -8.90
N ALA A 194 -0.97 10.80 -8.96
CA ALA A 194 -0.70 9.86 -7.87
C ALA A 194 0.34 8.84 -8.32
N HIS A 195 1.31 8.53 -7.46
CA HIS A 195 2.49 7.76 -7.78
C HIS A 195 2.79 6.72 -6.69
N ASN A 196 2.94 5.46 -7.10
CA ASN A 196 3.56 4.41 -6.29
C ASN A 196 4.91 4.03 -6.90
N GLY A 197 5.99 4.23 -6.15
CA GLY A 197 7.35 3.94 -6.59
C GLY A 197 8.39 4.78 -5.88
N ASN A 198 9.61 4.79 -6.43
CA ASN A 198 10.69 5.65 -5.97
C ASN A 198 11.64 5.96 -7.12
N LEU A 199 11.92 7.25 -7.30
CA LEU A 199 12.85 7.74 -8.33
C LEU A 199 14.29 7.76 -7.79
N VAL A 200 15.15 6.87 -8.31
CA VAL A 200 16.55 6.72 -7.83
C VAL A 200 17.45 7.89 -8.21
N ASN A 201 17.06 8.67 -9.21
CA ASN A 201 17.77 9.87 -9.65
C ASN A 201 17.07 11.18 -9.22
N TYR A 202 16.15 11.11 -8.24
CA TYR A 202 15.40 12.26 -7.73
C TYR A 202 16.30 13.47 -7.38
N VAL A 203 17.37 13.27 -6.61
CA VAL A 203 18.26 14.35 -6.14
C VAL A 203 18.88 15.10 -7.32
N ALA A 204 19.40 14.36 -8.31
CA ALA A 204 19.99 14.94 -9.50
C ALA A 204 18.96 15.68 -10.36
N LEU A 205 17.75 15.14 -10.49
CA LEU A 205 16.66 15.79 -11.24
C LEU A 205 16.18 17.06 -10.55
N ARG A 206 16.03 17.03 -9.22
CA ARG A 206 15.65 18.18 -8.41
C ARG A 206 16.68 19.29 -8.51
N ALA A 207 17.97 18.98 -8.32
CA ALA A 207 19.06 19.95 -8.46
C ALA A 207 19.07 20.60 -9.85
N MET A 208 18.94 19.79 -10.92
CA MET A 208 18.84 20.31 -12.29
C MET A 208 17.65 21.27 -12.47
N LEU A 209 16.51 20.98 -11.85
CA LEU A 209 15.32 21.84 -11.94
C LEU A 209 15.49 23.13 -11.11
N GLU A 210 16.07 23.04 -9.92
CA GLU A 210 16.39 24.17 -9.02
C GLU A 210 17.41 25.12 -9.67
N ASP A 211 18.45 24.59 -10.32
CA ASP A 211 19.44 25.37 -11.08
C ASP A 211 18.82 26.17 -12.23
N ASN A 212 17.66 25.72 -12.74
CA ASN A 212 16.88 26.41 -13.75
C ASN A 212 15.72 27.26 -13.17
N GLY A 213 15.72 27.48 -11.86
CA GLY A 213 14.78 28.37 -11.16
C GLY A 213 13.45 27.71 -10.75
N SER A 214 13.35 26.38 -10.75
CA SER A 214 12.20 25.70 -10.16
C SER A 214 12.21 25.82 -8.63
N ILE A 215 11.04 26.01 -8.04
CA ILE A 215 10.82 25.89 -6.60
C ILE A 215 10.07 24.60 -6.31
N PHE A 216 10.36 23.97 -5.17
CA PHE A 216 9.70 22.75 -4.72
C PHE A 216 9.00 23.01 -3.40
N ASN A 217 7.71 22.67 -3.33
CA ASN A 217 6.91 22.80 -2.12
C ASN A 217 7.04 21.58 -1.21
N THR A 218 7.47 20.45 -1.77
CA THR A 218 7.54 19.15 -1.08
C THR A 218 8.94 18.54 -1.20
N SER A 219 9.17 17.46 -0.45
CA SER A 219 10.34 16.60 -0.62
C SER A 219 10.02 15.31 -1.38
N SER A 220 8.82 15.21 -1.95
CA SER A 220 8.38 14.04 -2.70
C SER A 220 8.92 14.05 -4.12
N ASP A 221 9.35 12.88 -4.56
CA ASP A 221 9.79 12.61 -5.93
C ASP A 221 8.70 12.82 -6.97
N THR A 222 7.43 12.77 -6.57
CA THR A 222 6.27 12.95 -7.45
C THR A 222 6.18 14.39 -7.98
N GLU A 223 6.62 15.39 -7.21
CA GLU A 223 6.63 16.79 -7.65
C GLU A 223 7.63 17.01 -8.80
N VAL A 224 8.76 16.31 -8.80
CA VAL A 224 9.74 16.34 -9.91
C VAL A 224 9.10 15.90 -11.21
N VAL A 225 8.20 14.90 -11.19
CA VAL A 225 7.48 14.46 -12.39
C VAL A 225 6.64 15.59 -12.98
N LEU A 226 5.93 16.36 -12.14
CA LEU A 226 5.13 17.50 -12.59
C LEU A 226 5.99 18.61 -13.20
N HIS A 227 7.13 18.92 -12.59
CA HIS A 227 8.08 19.90 -13.14
C HIS A 227 8.61 19.47 -14.52
N LEU A 228 8.99 18.20 -14.68
CA LEU A 228 9.48 17.66 -15.95
C LEU A 228 8.40 17.74 -17.05
N ILE A 229 7.14 17.45 -16.73
CA ILE A 229 6.00 17.60 -17.65
C ILE A 229 5.79 19.07 -18.03
N ALA A 230 5.95 19.99 -17.07
CA ALA A 230 5.72 21.42 -17.27
C ALA A 230 6.75 22.02 -18.24
N ILE A 231 8.03 21.68 -18.10
CA ILE A 231 9.11 22.17 -18.98
C ILE A 231 9.10 21.54 -20.37
N SER A 232 8.57 20.33 -20.52
CA SER A 232 8.48 19.63 -21.82
C SER A 232 7.81 20.52 -22.89
N LYS A 233 8.27 20.47 -24.14
CA LYS A 233 7.65 21.22 -25.25
C LYS A 233 6.71 20.35 -26.11
N ALA A 234 6.70 19.03 -25.91
CA ALA A 234 5.98 18.07 -26.74
C ALA A 234 4.45 18.22 -26.70
N ARG A 235 3.74 17.77 -27.75
CA ARG A 235 2.26 17.82 -27.82
C ARG A 235 1.73 16.60 -28.56
N PRO A 236 0.65 15.93 -28.08
CA PRO A 236 -0.26 16.32 -26.99
C PRO A 236 0.24 15.91 -25.57
N PHE A 237 -0.62 15.95 -24.54
CA PHE A 237 -0.25 15.74 -23.13
C PHE A 237 0.55 14.45 -22.89
N PHE A 238 0.13 13.31 -23.46
CA PHE A 238 0.82 12.04 -23.25
C PHE A 238 2.29 12.06 -23.72
N LEU A 239 2.64 12.82 -24.76
CA LEU A 239 4.05 12.93 -25.18
C LEU A 239 4.91 13.69 -24.17
N ARG A 240 4.32 14.52 -23.31
CA ARG A 240 5.03 15.18 -22.21
C ARG A 240 5.31 14.24 -21.06
N ILE A 241 4.36 13.34 -20.80
CA ILE A 241 4.55 12.25 -19.86
C ILE A 241 5.68 11.35 -20.35
N VAL A 242 5.70 10.99 -21.64
CA VAL A 242 6.79 10.21 -22.24
C VAL A 242 8.13 10.94 -22.07
N ASP A 243 8.23 12.21 -22.47
CA ASP A 243 9.45 13.03 -22.32
C ASP A 243 9.90 13.20 -20.85
N ALA A 244 8.96 13.21 -19.89
CA ALA A 244 9.30 13.17 -18.48
C ALA A 244 9.84 11.78 -18.08
N CYS A 245 9.11 10.71 -18.41
CA CYS A 245 9.43 9.32 -18.07
C CYS A 245 10.77 8.85 -18.64
N GLU A 246 11.18 9.33 -19.81
CA GLU A 246 12.50 9.05 -20.41
C GLU A 246 13.67 9.58 -19.56
N LYS A 247 13.42 10.56 -18.68
CA LYS A 247 14.42 11.11 -17.74
C LYS A 247 14.37 10.44 -16.37
N LEU A 248 13.31 9.69 -16.07
CA LEU A 248 13.10 9.05 -14.78
C LEU A 248 13.85 7.73 -14.71
N GLU A 249 14.59 7.53 -13.61
CA GLU A 249 15.21 6.26 -13.28
C GLU A 249 14.62 5.75 -11.97
N GLY A 250 14.26 4.46 -11.92
CA GLY A 250 13.69 3.84 -10.73
C GLY A 250 12.38 3.13 -11.03
N ALA A 251 11.50 3.10 -10.04
CA ALA A 251 10.21 2.43 -10.12
C ALA A 251 9.09 3.46 -10.07
N TYR A 252 8.07 3.28 -10.90
CA TYR A 252 6.88 4.12 -10.87
C TYR A 252 5.68 3.42 -11.51
N SER A 253 4.56 3.45 -10.80
CA SER A 253 3.21 3.25 -11.32
C SER A 253 2.41 4.49 -10.99
N MET A 254 1.97 5.21 -12.02
CA MET A 254 1.35 6.51 -11.88
C MET A 254 -0.01 6.56 -12.55
N VAL A 255 -0.91 7.34 -11.96
CA VAL A 255 -2.15 7.77 -12.60
C VAL A 255 -2.21 9.29 -12.61
N PHE A 256 -2.57 9.86 -13.75
CA PHE A 256 -2.71 11.30 -13.97
C PHE A 256 -4.15 11.64 -14.32
N ALA A 257 -4.63 12.75 -13.81
CA ALA A 257 -5.90 13.36 -14.23
C ALA A 257 -5.64 14.75 -14.80
N THR A 258 -6.18 15.02 -15.99
CA THR A 258 -6.35 16.39 -16.51
C THR A 258 -7.82 16.78 -16.44
N GLU A 259 -8.21 17.88 -17.06
CA GLU A 259 -9.61 18.31 -17.13
C GLU A 259 -10.53 17.28 -17.83
N ASP A 260 -9.98 16.49 -18.75
CA ASP A 260 -10.75 15.62 -19.65
C ASP A 260 -10.15 14.22 -19.88
N LYS A 261 -8.97 13.91 -19.34
CA LYS A 261 -8.28 12.62 -19.55
C LYS A 261 -7.77 12.01 -18.26
N LEU A 262 -7.87 10.68 -18.20
CA LEU A 262 -7.20 9.84 -17.23
C LEU A 262 -6.04 9.12 -17.93
N VAL A 263 -4.84 9.17 -17.36
CA VAL A 263 -3.66 8.50 -17.94
C VAL A 263 -3.04 7.58 -16.91
N ALA A 264 -2.76 6.33 -17.27
CA ALA A 264 -2.02 5.37 -16.46
C ALA A 264 -0.65 5.09 -17.09
N VAL A 265 0.38 5.05 -16.26
CA VAL A 265 1.78 4.87 -16.67
C VAL A 265 2.44 3.84 -15.79
N ARG A 266 3.21 2.93 -16.39
CA ARG A 266 4.04 1.97 -15.66
C ARG A 266 5.47 2.03 -16.17
N ASP A 267 6.44 1.98 -15.25
CA ASP A 267 7.86 2.08 -15.59
C ASP A 267 8.33 0.96 -16.54
N PRO A 268 9.42 1.17 -17.31
CA PRO A 268 9.92 0.18 -18.27
C PRO A 268 10.31 -1.17 -17.68
N TYR A 269 10.67 -1.25 -16.40
CA TYR A 269 10.96 -2.53 -15.74
C TYR A 269 9.70 -3.17 -15.16
N GLY A 270 8.61 -2.42 -15.04
CA GLY A 270 7.36 -2.88 -14.44
C GLY A 270 7.50 -3.21 -12.95
N PHE A 271 8.36 -2.49 -12.21
CA PHE A 271 8.68 -2.80 -10.81
C PHE A 271 7.43 -2.87 -9.93
N ARG A 272 6.56 -1.85 -10.04
CA ARG A 272 5.34 -1.70 -9.25
C ARG A 272 4.12 -2.22 -10.03
N PRO A 273 3.10 -2.75 -9.33
CA PRO A 273 1.90 -3.26 -9.98
C PRO A 273 0.92 -2.14 -10.36
N LEU A 274 0.29 -2.31 -11.52
CA LEU A 274 -0.79 -1.48 -12.00
C LEU A 274 -1.69 -2.30 -12.93
N VAL A 275 -2.97 -2.38 -12.59
CA VAL A 275 -3.98 -3.15 -13.32
C VAL A 275 -5.10 -2.26 -13.82
N MET A 276 -5.77 -2.70 -14.88
CA MET A 276 -6.93 -2.06 -15.47
C MET A 276 -8.15 -2.98 -15.38
N GLY A 277 -9.30 -2.39 -15.08
CA GLY A 277 -10.60 -3.05 -15.12
C GLY A 277 -11.70 -2.12 -15.62
N ARG A 278 -12.89 -2.69 -15.81
CA ARG A 278 -14.06 -1.95 -16.30
C ARG A 278 -15.33 -2.33 -15.54
N ARG A 279 -16.10 -1.32 -15.15
CA ARG A 279 -17.42 -1.50 -14.53
C ARG A 279 -18.51 -1.75 -15.58
N SER A 280 -19.67 -2.19 -15.12
CA SER A 280 -20.83 -2.50 -15.97
C SER A 280 -21.35 -1.31 -16.78
N ASN A 281 -21.21 -0.08 -16.27
CA ASN A 281 -21.56 1.16 -16.96
C ASN A 281 -20.50 1.63 -17.99
N GLY A 282 -19.41 0.88 -18.15
CA GLY A 282 -18.31 1.21 -19.05
C GLY A 282 -17.18 2.03 -18.42
N ALA A 283 -17.31 2.45 -17.15
CA ALA A 283 -16.27 3.19 -16.45
C ALA A 283 -14.97 2.38 -16.37
N VAL A 284 -13.85 3.05 -16.68
CA VAL A 284 -12.52 2.44 -16.66
C VAL A 284 -11.85 2.74 -15.33
N VAL A 285 -11.22 1.74 -14.74
CA VAL A 285 -10.55 1.83 -13.46
C VAL A 285 -9.12 1.32 -13.57
N PHE A 286 -8.17 2.07 -13.02
CA PHE A 286 -6.81 1.63 -12.74
C PHE A 286 -6.60 1.50 -11.23
N ALA A 287 -5.88 0.48 -10.81
CA ALA A 287 -5.53 0.27 -9.40
C ALA A 287 -4.18 -0.42 -9.24
N SER A 288 -3.51 -0.25 -8.10
CA SER A 288 -2.29 -1.00 -7.78
C SER A 288 -2.52 -2.52 -7.65
N GLU A 289 -3.70 -2.96 -7.21
CA GLU A 289 -4.06 -4.38 -7.10
C GLU A 289 -5.48 -4.66 -7.59
N THR A 290 -5.73 -5.91 -7.99
CA THR A 290 -7.06 -6.36 -8.44
C THR A 290 -8.10 -6.33 -7.34
N CYS A 291 -7.73 -6.49 -6.06
CA CYS A 291 -8.67 -6.46 -4.95
C CYS A 291 -9.48 -5.15 -4.87
N ALA A 292 -8.91 -4.04 -5.33
CA ALA A 292 -9.60 -2.76 -5.43
C ALA A 292 -10.66 -2.76 -6.54
N LEU A 293 -10.36 -3.41 -7.66
CA LEU A 293 -11.31 -3.60 -8.77
C LEU A 293 -12.47 -4.50 -8.32
N ASP A 294 -12.15 -5.60 -7.62
CA ASP A 294 -13.13 -6.56 -7.11
C ASP A 294 -14.14 -5.90 -6.17
N LEU A 295 -13.67 -5.05 -5.24
CA LEU A 295 -14.54 -4.38 -4.26
C LEU A 295 -15.58 -3.45 -4.93
N ILE A 296 -15.20 -2.77 -6.01
CA ILE A 296 -16.08 -1.81 -6.70
C ILE A 296 -16.78 -2.41 -7.93
N GLU A 297 -16.71 -3.73 -8.09
CA GLU A 297 -17.30 -4.49 -9.21
C GLU A 297 -16.77 -4.05 -10.58
N ALA A 298 -15.51 -3.65 -10.65
CA ALA A 298 -14.78 -3.48 -11.91
C ALA A 298 -14.22 -4.83 -12.34
N THR A 299 -14.68 -5.36 -13.47
CA THR A 299 -14.16 -6.60 -14.05
C THR A 299 -12.72 -6.37 -14.49
N TYR A 300 -11.78 -7.16 -13.95
CA TYR A 300 -10.37 -7.12 -14.36
C TYR A 300 -10.22 -7.41 -15.86
N GLU A 301 -9.50 -6.53 -16.57
CA GLU A 301 -9.21 -6.71 -17.99
C GLU A 301 -7.78 -7.23 -18.21
N ARG A 302 -6.78 -6.50 -17.70
CA ARG A 302 -5.35 -6.84 -17.83
C ARG A 302 -4.46 -5.99 -16.93
N GLU A 303 -3.19 -6.34 -16.84
CA GLU A 303 -2.15 -5.43 -16.35
C GLU A 303 -1.90 -4.27 -17.33
N VAL A 304 -1.50 -3.12 -16.78
CA VAL A 304 -0.75 -2.10 -17.54
C VAL A 304 0.65 -2.65 -17.76
N TYR A 305 1.11 -2.69 -19.01
CA TYR A 305 2.37 -3.31 -19.38
C TYR A 305 3.58 -2.46 -18.97
N PRO A 306 4.78 -3.06 -18.75
CA PRO A 306 6.01 -2.31 -18.54
C PRO A 306 6.28 -1.30 -19.66
N GLY A 307 6.49 -0.04 -19.29
CA GLY A 307 6.71 1.08 -20.22
C GLY A 307 5.45 1.58 -20.94
N GLU A 308 4.27 1.06 -20.62
CA GLU A 308 3.02 1.47 -21.26
C GLU A 308 2.48 2.80 -20.72
N VAL A 309 1.99 3.62 -21.64
CA VAL A 309 1.20 4.84 -21.34
C VAL A 309 -0.20 4.66 -21.92
N LEU A 310 -1.16 4.40 -21.05
CA LEU A 310 -2.58 4.29 -21.37
C LEU A 310 -3.28 5.62 -21.18
N VAL A 311 -3.96 6.11 -22.20
CA VAL A 311 -4.80 7.31 -22.13
C VAL A 311 -6.25 6.90 -22.25
N VAL A 312 -7.10 7.41 -21.38
CA VAL A 312 -8.54 7.20 -21.41
C VAL A 312 -9.23 8.55 -21.48
N ASP A 313 -10.13 8.70 -22.44
CA ASP A 313 -11.01 9.85 -22.54
C ASP A 313 -12.45 9.44 -22.90
N LYS A 314 -13.40 10.37 -22.76
CA LYS A 314 -14.82 10.08 -23.00
C LYS A 314 -15.16 9.80 -24.47
N LYS A 315 -14.34 10.28 -25.40
CA LYS A 315 -14.65 10.27 -26.83
C LYS A 315 -14.15 9.00 -27.49
N ASP A 316 -12.89 8.68 -27.29
CA ASP A 316 -12.18 7.61 -27.98
C ASP A 316 -11.94 6.39 -27.07
N GLY A 317 -12.27 6.48 -25.77
CA GLY A 317 -12.12 5.38 -24.82
C GLY A 317 -10.66 5.13 -24.44
N VAL A 318 -10.31 3.86 -24.22
CA VAL A 318 -8.95 3.45 -23.81
C VAL A 318 -8.03 3.35 -25.03
N GLN A 319 -6.90 4.05 -24.99
CA GLN A 319 -5.87 4.02 -26.02
C GLN A 319 -4.49 3.73 -25.42
N SER A 320 -3.80 2.72 -25.95
CA SER A 320 -2.37 2.48 -25.68
C SER A 320 -1.52 3.25 -26.68
N LEU A 321 -1.06 4.45 -26.28
CA LEU A 321 -0.44 5.40 -27.21
C LEU A 321 1.09 5.31 -27.24
N CYS A 322 1.72 4.76 -26.21
CA CYS A 322 3.17 4.60 -26.16
C CYS A 322 3.57 3.34 -25.39
N LEU A 323 4.54 2.63 -25.94
CA LEU A 323 5.35 1.64 -25.22
C LEU A 323 6.79 2.16 -25.23
N ILE A 324 7.20 2.76 -24.13
CA ILE A 324 8.59 3.14 -23.91
C ILE A 324 9.43 1.88 -24.04
N ARG A 325 10.59 1.98 -24.68
CA ARG A 325 11.50 0.84 -24.86
C ARG A 325 11.80 0.23 -23.50
N HIS A 326 11.36 -1.01 -23.29
CA HIS A 326 11.54 -1.70 -22.03
C HIS A 326 12.55 -2.86 -22.16
N PRO A 327 13.43 -3.03 -21.16
CA PRO A 327 14.25 -4.22 -21.02
C PRO A 327 13.40 -5.40 -20.54
N GLU A 328 14.05 -6.53 -20.23
CA GLU A 328 13.39 -7.61 -19.50
C GLU A 328 12.80 -7.08 -18.18
N PRO A 329 11.53 -7.39 -17.86
CA PRO A 329 10.88 -6.93 -16.64
C PRO A 329 11.67 -7.28 -15.38
N LYS A 330 11.49 -6.48 -14.32
CA LYS A 330 12.07 -6.70 -12.99
C LYS A 330 11.02 -6.36 -11.92
N GLN A 331 9.86 -7.01 -12.03
CA GLN A 331 8.71 -6.89 -11.13
C GLN A 331 9.09 -7.21 -9.67
N CYS A 332 8.55 -6.49 -8.70
CA CYS A 332 8.95 -6.67 -7.30
C CYS A 332 8.47 -8.02 -6.73
N ILE A 333 9.37 -8.97 -6.48
CA ILE A 333 9.00 -10.27 -5.88
C ILE A 333 8.40 -10.13 -4.47
N PHE A 334 8.71 -9.01 -3.79
CA PHE A 334 8.22 -8.75 -2.44
C PHE A 334 6.70 -8.48 -2.40
N GLU A 335 6.07 -8.17 -3.54
CA GLU A 335 4.62 -8.14 -3.70
C GLU A 335 3.98 -9.50 -3.36
N HIS A 336 4.56 -10.58 -3.87
CA HIS A 336 4.08 -11.93 -3.58
C HIS A 336 4.44 -12.41 -2.18
N ILE A 337 5.60 -12.00 -1.65
CA ILE A 337 6.06 -12.41 -0.32
C ILE A 337 5.23 -11.76 0.79
N TYR A 338 4.97 -10.45 0.70
CA TYR A 338 4.43 -9.70 1.83
C TYR A 338 3.37 -8.65 1.45
N PHE A 339 3.62 -7.83 0.42
CA PHE A 339 2.83 -6.60 0.24
C PHE A 339 1.41 -6.79 -0.24
N ALA A 340 1.24 -7.46 -1.38
CA ALA A 340 -0.07 -7.59 -1.97
C ALA A 340 -0.99 -8.44 -1.08
N LEU A 341 -2.29 -8.18 -1.14
CA LEU A 341 -3.23 -9.02 -0.40
C LEU A 341 -3.35 -10.40 -1.07
N PRO A 342 -3.60 -11.48 -0.30
CA PRO A 342 -3.73 -12.82 -0.86
C PRO A 342 -4.83 -12.96 -1.92
N ASN A 343 -5.89 -12.16 -1.85
CA ASN A 343 -6.98 -12.15 -2.82
C ASN A 343 -6.65 -11.38 -4.11
N SER A 344 -5.45 -10.83 -4.26
CA SER A 344 -5.02 -10.14 -5.47
C SER A 344 -4.32 -11.08 -6.46
N VAL A 345 -4.47 -10.74 -7.74
CA VAL A 345 -3.62 -11.24 -8.83
C VAL A 345 -2.67 -10.13 -9.21
N VAL A 346 -1.38 -10.33 -8.92
CA VAL A 346 -0.32 -9.36 -9.20
C VAL A 346 0.68 -10.02 -10.13
N PHE A 347 1.10 -9.31 -11.18
CA PHE A 347 2.04 -9.83 -12.18
C PHE A 347 1.58 -11.17 -12.80
N GLY A 348 0.29 -11.27 -13.11
CA GLY A 348 -0.35 -12.46 -13.64
C GLY A 348 -0.44 -13.66 -12.68
N ARG A 349 -0.07 -13.50 -11.41
CA ARG A 349 0.03 -14.60 -10.45
C ARG A 349 -0.84 -14.37 -9.22
N SER A 350 -1.50 -15.43 -8.77
CA SER A 350 -2.20 -15.43 -7.48
C SER A 350 -1.19 -15.25 -6.34
N VAL A 351 -1.40 -14.22 -5.52
CA VAL A 351 -0.58 -13.97 -4.32
C VAL A 351 -0.79 -15.10 -3.31
N TYR A 352 -2.03 -15.56 -3.13
CA TYR A 352 -2.34 -16.70 -2.26
C TYR A 352 -1.59 -17.97 -2.66
N GLU A 353 -1.65 -18.37 -3.94
CA GLU A 353 -0.97 -19.59 -4.40
C GLU A 353 0.54 -19.49 -4.24
N SER A 354 1.12 -18.32 -4.53
CA SER A 354 2.54 -18.05 -4.34
C SER A 354 2.94 -18.31 -2.88
N ARG A 355 2.24 -17.69 -1.91
CA ARG A 355 2.54 -17.87 -0.48
C ARG A 355 2.33 -19.30 -0.01
N ARG A 356 1.28 -19.98 -0.49
CA ARG A 356 1.01 -21.39 -0.17
C ARG A 356 2.19 -22.26 -0.63
N LEU A 357 2.68 -22.06 -1.85
CA LEU A 357 3.84 -22.78 -2.40
C LEU A 357 5.14 -22.48 -1.62
N PHE A 358 5.35 -21.25 -1.15
CA PHE A 358 6.52 -20.93 -0.31
C PHE A 358 6.53 -21.80 0.96
N GLY A 359 5.36 -21.97 1.58
CA GLY A 359 5.17 -22.87 2.70
C GLY A 359 5.49 -24.33 2.38
N GLU A 360 5.00 -24.83 1.25
CA GLU A 360 5.27 -26.21 0.80
C GLU A 360 6.75 -26.46 0.52
N ILE A 361 7.44 -25.49 -0.09
CA ILE A 361 8.89 -25.55 -0.33
C ILE A 361 9.62 -25.62 1.00
N LEU A 362 9.29 -24.74 1.95
CA LEU A 362 9.90 -24.74 3.29
C LEU A 362 9.70 -26.06 4.03
N ALA A 363 8.52 -26.67 3.95
CA ALA A 363 8.26 -27.97 4.58
C ALA A 363 9.04 -29.11 3.91
N THR A 364 9.30 -29.01 2.60
CA THR A 364 10.07 -30.01 1.85
C THR A 364 11.56 -29.90 2.13
N GLU A 365 12.10 -28.69 2.15
CA GLU A 365 13.55 -28.46 2.21
C GLU A 365 14.07 -28.27 3.64
N ALA A 366 13.22 -27.85 4.57
CA ALA A 366 13.57 -27.70 5.98
C ALA A 366 12.49 -28.31 6.90
N PRO A 367 12.22 -29.63 6.80
CA PRO A 367 11.31 -30.32 7.70
C PRO A 367 11.87 -30.35 9.12
N VAL A 368 10.99 -30.50 10.11
CA VAL A 368 11.35 -30.78 11.50
C VAL A 368 10.20 -31.51 12.18
N ASP A 369 10.52 -32.43 13.08
CA ASP A 369 9.50 -33.10 13.88
C ASP A 369 8.83 -32.08 14.82
N CYS A 370 7.55 -31.84 14.59
CA CYS A 370 6.77 -30.89 15.37
C CYS A 370 5.35 -31.41 15.60
N ASP A 371 4.67 -30.85 16.59
CA ASP A 371 3.32 -31.28 16.98
C ASP A 371 2.24 -30.33 16.42
N VAL A 372 2.63 -29.11 16.05
CA VAL A 372 1.72 -28.08 15.52
C VAL A 372 2.46 -27.08 14.64
N VAL A 373 1.80 -26.65 13.57
CA VAL A 373 2.22 -25.51 12.75
C VAL A 373 1.32 -24.32 13.05
N ILE A 374 1.92 -23.17 13.32
CA ILE A 374 1.21 -21.90 13.55
C ILE A 374 1.78 -20.82 12.63
N ALA A 375 1.06 -19.71 12.52
CA ALA A 375 1.50 -18.52 11.78
C ALA A 375 1.78 -17.35 12.72
N VAL A 376 2.64 -16.43 12.28
CA VAL A 376 2.58 -15.04 12.71
C VAL A 376 1.47 -14.34 11.91
N PRO A 377 0.35 -13.93 12.54
CA PRO A 377 -0.76 -13.35 11.82
C PRO A 377 -0.53 -11.85 11.51
N ASP A 378 -1.07 -11.33 10.41
CA ASP A 378 -1.88 -12.05 9.40
C ASP A 378 -1.05 -12.53 8.19
N SER A 379 0.15 -11.98 8.00
CA SER A 379 0.98 -12.16 6.81
C SER A 379 1.45 -13.61 6.59
N GLY A 380 1.82 -14.31 7.67
CA GLY A 380 2.37 -15.67 7.61
C GLY A 380 1.32 -16.79 7.41
N VAL A 381 0.02 -16.48 7.50
CA VAL A 381 -1.04 -17.50 7.58
C VAL A 381 -1.07 -18.41 6.36
N VAL A 382 -1.03 -17.85 5.15
CA VAL A 382 -1.12 -18.65 3.91
C VAL A 382 0.09 -19.56 3.73
N ALA A 383 1.29 -19.07 4.05
CA ALA A 383 2.51 -19.88 4.02
C ALA A 383 2.48 -20.98 5.10
N ALA A 384 1.96 -20.69 6.29
CA ALA A 384 1.78 -21.69 7.34
C ALA A 384 0.82 -22.82 6.93
N LEU A 385 -0.27 -22.48 6.24
CA LEU A 385 -1.20 -23.47 5.70
C LEU A 385 -0.52 -24.38 4.66
N GLY A 386 0.29 -23.81 3.77
CA GLY A 386 1.10 -24.58 2.81
C GLY A 386 2.12 -25.49 3.50
N TYR A 387 2.83 -24.97 4.51
CA TYR A 387 3.79 -25.74 5.29
C TYR A 387 3.10 -26.91 6.00
N ALA A 388 2.00 -26.64 6.71
CA ALA A 388 1.23 -27.65 7.44
C ALA A 388 0.71 -28.77 6.53
N ALA A 389 0.14 -28.39 5.39
CA ALA A 389 -0.36 -29.34 4.40
C ALA A 389 0.75 -30.26 3.87
N LYS A 390 1.93 -29.72 3.59
CA LYS A 390 3.06 -30.49 3.07
C LYS A 390 3.76 -31.32 4.15
N ALA A 391 3.87 -30.80 5.36
CA ALA A 391 4.47 -31.50 6.51
C ALA A 391 3.56 -32.60 7.09
N GLY A 392 2.25 -32.57 6.80
CA GLY A 392 1.29 -33.51 7.37
C GLY A 392 1.01 -33.26 8.86
N VAL A 393 1.24 -32.03 9.33
CA VAL A 393 1.06 -31.60 10.72
C VAL A 393 -0.11 -30.60 10.78
N PRO A 394 -1.01 -30.67 11.79
CA PRO A 394 -2.15 -29.76 11.85
C PRO A 394 -1.72 -28.30 11.99
N PHE A 395 -2.31 -27.44 11.15
CA PHE A 395 -2.30 -26.00 11.39
C PHE A 395 -3.23 -25.67 12.56
N GLN A 396 -2.78 -24.79 13.45
CA GLN A 396 -3.60 -24.24 14.53
C GLN A 396 -3.34 -22.75 14.67
N GLN A 397 -4.37 -22.00 15.07
CA GLN A 397 -4.24 -20.59 15.38
C GLN A 397 -3.61 -20.42 16.77
N GLY A 398 -2.28 -20.53 16.86
CA GLY A 398 -1.52 -20.39 18.10
C GLY A 398 -1.27 -18.95 18.55
N LEU A 399 -1.39 -17.99 17.64
CA LEU A 399 -1.31 -16.55 17.90
C LEU A 399 -2.57 -15.87 17.36
N ILE A 400 -3.13 -14.96 18.14
CA ILE A 400 -4.29 -14.14 17.75
C ILE A 400 -3.83 -12.69 17.63
N ARG A 401 -4.03 -12.09 16.46
CA ARG A 401 -3.84 -10.65 16.27
C ARG A 401 -4.99 -9.90 16.90
N SER A 402 -4.70 -8.87 17.68
CA SER A 402 -5.74 -7.98 18.18
C SER A 402 -6.20 -7.03 17.06
N HIS A 403 -7.52 -6.97 16.84
CA HIS A 403 -8.14 -6.11 15.82
C HIS A 403 -8.26 -4.64 16.25
N TYR A 404 -8.06 -4.36 17.54
CA TYR A 404 -8.28 -3.03 18.12
C TYR A 404 -6.98 -2.28 18.40
N VAL A 405 -5.87 -2.76 17.84
CA VAL A 405 -4.57 -2.11 18.00
C VAL A 405 -4.47 -0.95 17.02
N GLY A 406 -4.77 0.26 17.51
CA GLY A 406 -4.35 1.50 16.86
C GLY A 406 -2.89 1.82 17.14
N ARG A 407 -2.38 2.91 16.56
CA ARG A 407 -1.12 3.53 16.99
C ARG A 407 -1.32 4.03 18.42
N THR A 408 -0.95 3.24 19.42
CA THR A 408 -1.11 3.61 20.83
C THR A 408 -0.20 4.80 21.16
N PHE A 409 -0.78 5.98 21.35
CA PHE A 409 -0.07 7.22 21.74
C PHE A 409 0.20 7.30 23.25
N ILE A 410 -0.42 6.41 24.05
CA ILE A 410 -0.39 6.48 25.51
C ILE A 410 0.41 5.28 26.04
N GLU A 411 1.72 5.44 26.22
CA GLU A 411 2.52 4.54 27.06
C GLU A 411 3.12 5.30 28.25
N PRO A 412 2.80 4.93 29.51
CA PRO A 412 3.42 5.52 30.67
C PRO A 412 4.82 4.92 30.92
N SER A 413 5.85 5.77 30.86
CA SER A 413 7.25 5.54 31.28
C SER A 413 8.07 4.45 30.55
N GLN A 414 9.39 4.67 30.48
CA GLN A 414 10.41 3.87 29.77
C GLN A 414 10.41 2.35 30.08
N LYS A 415 9.80 1.90 31.19
CA LYS A 415 9.82 0.49 31.65
C LYS A 415 8.85 -0.44 30.91
N ILE A 416 7.97 0.06 30.04
CA ILE A 416 6.89 -0.73 29.39
C ILE A 416 7.11 -0.96 27.87
N ARG A 417 8.28 -0.61 27.31
CA ARG A 417 8.58 -0.81 25.85
C ARG A 417 8.52 -2.25 25.33
N ASP A 418 8.47 -3.24 26.21
CA ASP A 418 8.34 -4.67 25.87
C ASP A 418 6.90 -5.12 25.62
N PHE A 419 5.89 -4.27 25.85
CA PHE A 419 4.47 -4.64 25.72
C PHE A 419 3.92 -4.56 24.29
N GLY A 420 4.57 -3.86 23.36
CA GLY A 420 4.03 -3.62 22.02
C GLY A 420 3.64 -4.90 21.25
N VAL A 421 4.43 -5.98 21.37
CA VAL A 421 4.08 -7.27 20.75
C VAL A 421 2.94 -7.97 21.50
N LYS A 422 2.87 -7.87 22.84
CA LYS A 422 1.77 -8.45 23.65
C LYS A 422 0.44 -7.72 23.43
N LEU A 423 0.48 -6.44 23.08
CA LEU A 423 -0.70 -5.68 22.64
C LEU A 423 -1.19 -6.15 21.26
N LYS A 424 -0.24 -6.46 20.35
CA LYS A 424 -0.52 -6.86 18.96
C LYS A 424 -0.91 -8.33 18.83
N LEU A 425 -0.26 -9.22 19.58
CA LEU A 425 -0.36 -10.67 19.44
C LEU A 425 -0.59 -11.32 20.81
N SER A 426 -1.62 -12.15 20.89
CA SER A 426 -1.96 -12.95 22.08
C SER A 426 -1.76 -14.44 21.81
N PRO A 427 -0.93 -15.16 22.60
CA PRO A 427 -0.73 -16.59 22.41
C PRO A 427 -1.87 -17.42 23.00
N VAL A 428 -2.21 -18.51 22.31
CA VAL A 428 -3.23 -19.46 22.78
C VAL A 428 -2.55 -20.60 23.51
N ARG A 429 -2.43 -20.50 24.85
CA ARG A 429 -1.73 -21.50 25.69
C ARG A 429 -2.17 -22.93 25.41
N GLY A 430 -3.48 -23.19 25.30
CA GLY A 430 -4.00 -24.54 25.02
C GLY A 430 -3.54 -25.15 23.68
N VAL A 431 -3.09 -24.32 22.73
CA VAL A 431 -2.50 -24.79 21.47
C VAL A 431 -1.01 -25.09 21.63
N LEU A 432 -0.30 -24.33 22.48
CA LEU A 432 1.17 -24.26 22.52
C LEU A 432 1.81 -25.09 23.65
N GLU A 433 1.13 -25.22 24.80
CA GLU A 433 1.70 -25.79 26.01
C GLU A 433 2.20 -27.24 25.81
N GLY A 434 3.47 -27.49 26.15
CA GLY A 434 4.14 -28.77 26.05
C GLY A 434 4.51 -29.21 24.62
N LYS A 435 4.19 -28.42 23.59
CA LYS A 435 4.37 -28.82 22.18
C LYS A 435 5.64 -28.28 21.54
N ARG A 436 6.12 -28.98 20.52
CA ARG A 436 7.13 -28.53 19.56
C ARG A 436 6.41 -27.78 18.44
N VAL A 437 6.70 -26.49 18.31
CA VAL A 437 5.92 -25.56 17.48
C VAL A 437 6.74 -25.13 16.29
N VAL A 438 6.24 -25.34 15.07
CA VAL A 438 6.72 -24.62 13.90
C VAL A 438 5.94 -23.31 13.79
N VAL A 439 6.67 -22.20 13.70
CA VAL A 439 6.12 -20.86 13.53
C VAL A 439 6.54 -20.35 12.17
N VAL A 440 5.56 -20.13 11.30
CA VAL A 440 5.82 -19.59 9.96
C VAL A 440 5.57 -18.09 9.94
N ASP A 441 6.54 -17.34 9.43
CA ASP A 441 6.47 -15.89 9.24
C ASP A 441 6.92 -15.54 7.81
N ASP A 442 6.53 -14.37 7.29
CA ASP A 442 6.84 -13.98 5.90
C ASP A 442 8.32 -13.64 5.71
N SER A 443 8.90 -12.87 6.63
CA SER A 443 10.23 -12.27 6.49
C SER A 443 10.83 -11.86 7.84
N ILE A 444 12.16 -11.74 7.88
CA ILE A 444 12.92 -11.16 9.00
C ILE A 444 13.77 -10.01 8.45
N VAL A 445 13.59 -8.79 8.98
CA VAL A 445 14.38 -7.60 8.60
C VAL A 445 15.43 -7.27 9.67
N ARG A 446 15.01 -6.82 10.85
CA ARG A 446 15.92 -6.53 11.99
C ARG A 446 15.91 -7.64 13.05
N GLY A 447 14.88 -8.48 13.08
CA GLY A 447 14.77 -9.66 13.95
C GLY A 447 14.32 -9.39 15.39
N THR A 448 14.10 -8.14 15.79
CA THR A 448 13.62 -7.78 17.14
C THR A 448 12.17 -8.24 17.37
N THR A 449 11.29 -8.11 16.37
CA THR A 449 9.91 -8.63 16.46
C THR A 449 9.91 -10.16 16.54
N SER A 450 10.70 -10.83 15.70
CA SER A 450 10.82 -12.30 15.72
C SER A 450 11.33 -12.82 17.07
N SER A 451 12.33 -12.18 17.66
CA SER A 451 12.83 -12.50 19.02
C SER A 451 11.72 -12.38 20.08
N LYS A 452 10.93 -11.30 20.03
CA LYS A 452 9.79 -11.11 20.95
C LYS A 452 8.69 -12.16 20.75
N ILE A 453 8.40 -12.55 19.51
CA ILE A 453 7.41 -13.60 19.20
C ILE A 453 7.87 -14.96 19.73
N VAL A 454 9.13 -15.33 19.51
CA VAL A 454 9.69 -16.59 20.02
C VAL A 454 9.60 -16.62 21.55
N ARG A 455 9.99 -15.52 22.22
CA ARG A 455 9.85 -15.38 23.68
C ARG A 455 8.40 -15.55 24.14
N LEU A 456 7.45 -14.91 23.46
CA LEU A 456 6.02 -15.00 23.77
C LEU A 456 5.48 -16.43 23.68
N ILE A 457 5.92 -17.20 22.67
CA ILE A 457 5.51 -18.59 22.47
C ILE A 457 6.14 -19.50 23.53
N LYS A 458 7.41 -19.28 23.90
CA LYS A 458 8.07 -20.01 25.00
C LYS A 458 7.40 -19.71 26.35
N GLU A 459 7.08 -18.44 26.64
CA GLU A 459 6.31 -18.04 27.84
C GLU A 459 4.90 -18.67 27.88
N ALA A 460 4.32 -19.00 26.73
CA ALA A 460 3.04 -19.70 26.63
C ALA A 460 3.16 -21.22 26.83
N GLY A 461 4.37 -21.75 27.09
CA GLY A 461 4.61 -23.15 27.45
C GLY A 461 5.10 -24.04 26.32
N ALA A 462 5.48 -23.51 25.16
CA ALA A 462 6.04 -24.31 24.08
C ALA A 462 7.36 -24.97 24.50
N LYS A 463 7.53 -26.26 24.16
CA LYS A 463 8.73 -27.05 24.44
C LYS A 463 9.89 -26.66 23.53
N GLU A 464 9.62 -26.54 22.24
CA GLU A 464 10.58 -26.16 21.19
C GLU A 464 9.90 -25.18 20.23
N VAL A 465 10.65 -24.21 19.69
CA VAL A 465 10.15 -23.22 18.73
C VAL A 465 11.04 -23.23 17.48
N HIS A 466 10.48 -23.66 16.36
CA HIS A 466 11.17 -23.75 15.07
C HIS A 466 10.64 -22.67 14.12
N MET A 467 11.47 -21.67 13.82
CA MET A 467 11.10 -20.59 12.91
C MET A 467 11.28 -21.01 11.45
N ARG A 468 10.30 -20.68 10.61
CA ARG A 468 10.33 -20.90 9.16
C ARG A 468 9.90 -19.62 8.44
N ILE A 469 10.78 -19.09 7.59
CA ILE A 469 10.60 -17.77 6.98
C ILE A 469 10.30 -17.92 5.49
N ALA A 470 9.12 -17.49 5.06
CA ALA A 470 8.62 -17.61 3.68
C ALA A 470 9.24 -16.60 2.70
N SER A 471 10.50 -16.24 2.95
CA SER A 471 11.34 -15.36 2.14
C SER A 471 12.79 -15.80 2.25
N PRO A 472 13.62 -15.58 1.22
CA PRO A 472 15.06 -15.61 1.37
C PRO A 472 15.54 -14.52 2.37
N PRO A 473 16.78 -14.64 2.90
CA PRO A 473 17.36 -13.61 3.76
C PRO A 473 17.46 -12.25 3.06
N ILE A 474 17.01 -11.19 3.73
CA ILE A 474 17.03 -9.82 3.20
C ILE A 474 18.38 -9.18 3.52
N ILE A 475 19.23 -9.01 2.50
CA ILE A 475 20.61 -8.51 2.64
C ILE A 475 20.81 -7.09 2.09
N GLY A 476 19.89 -6.59 1.27
CA GLY A 476 19.97 -5.26 0.67
C GLY A 476 18.69 -4.44 0.85
N SER A 477 18.84 -3.14 1.06
CA SER A 477 17.73 -2.19 1.09
C SER A 477 17.07 -2.07 -0.30
N CYS A 478 15.77 -1.92 -0.35
CA CYS A 478 15.06 -1.62 -1.59
C CYS A 478 15.25 -0.15 -2.00
N TYR A 479 15.43 0.11 -3.29
CA TYR A 479 15.47 1.47 -3.87
C TYR A 479 14.28 1.77 -4.79
N TYR A 480 13.28 0.88 -4.80
CA TYR A 480 12.20 0.88 -5.79
C TYR A 480 10.83 1.03 -5.16
N GLY A 481 10.77 1.67 -3.99
CA GLY A 481 9.52 1.92 -3.31
C GLY A 481 9.11 0.82 -2.33
N VAL A 482 10.04 0.33 -1.53
CA VAL A 482 9.74 -0.39 -0.29
C VAL A 482 10.60 0.25 0.79
N ASP A 483 9.97 0.72 1.87
CA ASP A 483 10.68 1.17 3.06
C ASP A 483 11.38 -0.02 3.69
N THR A 484 12.69 -0.01 3.55
CA THR A 484 13.59 -0.94 4.20
C THR A 484 14.63 -0.12 4.94
N PRO A 485 15.09 -0.60 6.10
CA PRO A 485 16.16 0.08 6.82
C PRO A 485 17.47 -0.01 6.03
N SER A 486 18.50 0.72 6.48
CA SER A 486 19.80 0.67 5.82
C SER A 486 20.38 -0.75 5.85
N SER A 487 21.27 -1.07 4.91
CA SER A 487 21.87 -2.40 4.83
C SER A 487 22.56 -2.82 6.13
N GLU A 488 23.10 -1.89 6.92
CA GLU A 488 23.73 -2.18 8.22
C GLU A 488 22.71 -2.55 9.31
N GLU A 489 21.46 -2.09 9.20
CA GLU A 489 20.40 -2.43 10.14
C GLU A 489 19.77 -3.81 9.84
N LEU A 490 19.91 -4.30 8.61
CA LEU A 490 19.43 -5.63 8.18
C LEU A 490 20.20 -6.73 8.91
N ILE A 491 19.50 -7.59 9.64
CA ILE A 491 20.14 -8.65 10.43
C ILE A 491 20.85 -9.68 9.55
N SER A 492 20.25 -10.05 8.41
CA SER A 492 20.82 -11.01 7.47
C SER A 492 22.01 -10.47 6.67
N ASN A 493 22.25 -9.15 6.69
CA ASN A 493 23.47 -8.57 6.13
C ASN A 493 24.66 -8.65 7.11
N ARG A 494 24.40 -8.80 8.42
CA ARG A 494 25.42 -8.83 9.47
C ARG A 494 25.65 -10.20 10.09
N MET A 495 24.65 -11.08 10.04
CA MET A 495 24.62 -12.35 10.75
C MET A 495 24.33 -13.50 9.80
N SER A 496 25.01 -14.63 10.03
CA SER A 496 24.66 -15.91 9.40
C SER A 496 23.32 -16.43 9.93
N VAL A 497 22.71 -17.40 9.25
CA VAL A 497 21.45 -18.01 9.69
C VAL A 497 21.55 -18.57 11.11
N GLU A 498 22.68 -19.17 11.48
CA GLU A 498 22.90 -19.70 12.83
C GLU A 498 23.00 -18.60 13.88
N GLN A 499 23.70 -17.50 13.56
CA GLN A 499 23.76 -16.33 14.45
C GLN A 499 22.39 -15.67 14.61
N ILE A 500 21.56 -15.63 13.56
CA ILE A 500 20.17 -15.14 13.65
C ILE A 500 19.34 -16.06 14.54
N ARG A 501 19.48 -17.38 14.38
CA ARG A 501 18.79 -18.39 15.20
C ARG A 501 19.08 -18.17 16.69
N GLU A 502 20.35 -17.97 17.03
CA GLU A 502 20.79 -17.65 18.40
C GLU A 502 20.22 -16.31 18.89
N PHE A 503 20.28 -15.27 18.05
CA PHE A 503 19.78 -13.94 18.37
C PHE A 503 18.28 -13.93 18.68
N ILE A 504 17.46 -14.62 17.88
CA ILE A 504 16.01 -14.72 18.12
C ILE A 504 15.64 -15.83 19.11
N GLN A 505 16.63 -16.60 19.59
CA GLN A 505 16.48 -17.64 20.61
C GLN A 505 15.50 -18.77 20.24
N CYS A 506 15.45 -19.14 18.96
CA CYS A 506 14.67 -20.28 18.48
C CYS A 506 15.52 -21.56 18.39
N ASP A 507 14.88 -22.71 18.38
CA ASP A 507 15.51 -24.03 18.39
C ASP A 507 16.03 -24.40 16.98
N SER A 508 15.35 -23.96 15.93
CA SER A 508 15.87 -24.00 14.56
C SER A 508 15.31 -22.85 13.74
N LEU A 509 16.07 -22.39 12.75
CA LEU A 509 15.66 -21.34 11.81
C LEU A 509 15.96 -21.81 10.39
N ALA A 510 14.99 -21.66 9.48
CA ALA A 510 15.22 -21.81 8.05
C ALA A 510 14.50 -20.72 7.25
N PHE A 511 15.17 -20.23 6.22
CA PHE A 511 14.63 -19.30 5.24
C PHE A 511 14.24 -20.05 3.96
N LEU A 512 13.34 -19.47 3.18
CA LEU A 512 13.01 -19.98 1.85
C LEU A 512 14.27 -19.92 0.97
N PRO A 513 14.75 -21.05 0.42
CA PRO A 513 15.96 -21.05 -0.39
C PRO A 513 15.78 -20.20 -1.66
N PHE A 514 16.77 -19.35 -1.95
CA PHE A 514 16.69 -18.40 -3.07
C PHE A 514 16.56 -19.10 -4.43
N ASP A 515 17.30 -20.19 -4.64
CA ASP A 515 17.22 -20.96 -5.88
C ASP A 515 15.87 -21.66 -6.05
N SER A 516 15.26 -22.12 -4.95
CA SER A 516 13.93 -22.74 -4.98
C SER A 516 12.83 -21.72 -5.27
N LEU A 517 12.94 -20.50 -4.75
CA LEU A 517 12.09 -19.37 -5.14
C LEU A 517 12.18 -19.14 -6.66
N LYS A 518 13.38 -19.07 -7.23
CA LYS A 518 13.58 -18.89 -8.68
C LYS A 518 13.03 -20.07 -9.48
N LYS A 519 13.26 -21.30 -9.02
CA LYS A 519 12.76 -22.52 -9.67
C LYS A 519 11.24 -22.56 -9.73
N MET A 520 10.55 -22.16 -8.66
CA MET A 520 9.08 -22.11 -8.63
C MET A 520 8.49 -20.96 -9.46
N LEU A 521 9.27 -19.91 -9.72
CA LEU A 521 8.92 -18.89 -10.71
C LEU A 521 9.11 -19.38 -12.15
N GLY A 522 9.94 -20.40 -12.37
CA GLY A 522 10.10 -21.05 -13.67
C GLY A 522 10.63 -20.10 -14.74
N SER A 523 10.00 -20.09 -15.92
CA SER A 523 10.34 -19.20 -17.03
C SER A 523 10.21 -17.71 -16.67
N ASP A 524 9.40 -17.38 -15.68
CA ASP A 524 9.18 -15.99 -15.26
C ASP A 524 10.25 -15.51 -14.28
N SER A 525 11.14 -16.39 -13.79
CA SER A 525 12.17 -15.98 -12.82
C SER A 525 13.01 -14.77 -13.26
N PRO A 526 13.45 -14.65 -14.54
CA PRO A 526 14.18 -13.47 -14.99
C PRO A 526 13.36 -12.16 -14.93
N ASN A 527 12.02 -12.25 -14.89
CA ASN A 527 11.11 -11.10 -14.90
C ASN A 527 10.97 -10.42 -13.53
N PHE A 528 11.58 -10.97 -12.47
CA PHE A 528 11.49 -10.45 -11.12
C PHE A 528 12.77 -9.74 -10.65
N CYS A 529 12.59 -8.69 -9.85
CA CYS A 529 13.64 -8.05 -9.09
C CYS A 529 13.92 -8.85 -7.81
N TYR A 530 15.18 -9.20 -7.59
CA TYR A 530 15.66 -9.86 -6.37
C TYR A 530 16.74 -9.04 -5.66
N ALA A 531 16.76 -7.72 -5.86
CA ALA A 531 17.83 -6.86 -5.34
C ALA A 531 17.98 -6.99 -3.81
N CYS A 532 16.86 -7.08 -3.09
CA CYS A 532 16.85 -7.24 -1.63
C CYS A 532 17.54 -8.54 -1.14
N PHE A 533 17.60 -9.58 -1.99
CA PHE A 533 18.18 -10.89 -1.65
C PHE A 533 19.56 -11.12 -2.26
N SER A 534 19.91 -10.37 -3.31
CA SER A 534 21.10 -10.61 -4.12
C SER A 534 22.08 -9.45 -4.15
N GLY A 535 21.66 -8.24 -3.72
CA GLY A 535 22.43 -7.01 -3.89
C GLY A 535 22.56 -6.54 -5.34
N LYS A 536 21.94 -7.24 -6.31
CA LYS A 536 22.01 -6.90 -7.74
C LYS A 536 20.79 -6.08 -8.14
N TYR A 537 20.97 -4.77 -8.18
CA TYR A 537 19.94 -3.79 -8.53
C TYR A 537 19.85 -3.63 -10.05
N PRO A 538 18.65 -3.75 -10.68
CA PRO A 538 18.49 -3.49 -12.10
C PRO A 538 18.79 -2.04 -12.49
N VAL A 539 18.51 -1.10 -11.59
CA VAL A 539 18.80 0.34 -11.73
C VAL A 539 19.50 0.82 -10.47
N MET A 540 20.77 1.19 -10.57
CA MET A 540 21.55 1.68 -9.43
C MET A 540 21.24 3.16 -9.16
N PRO A 541 21.15 3.59 -7.89
CA PRO A 541 21.13 5.00 -7.54
C PRO A 541 22.41 5.69 -8.02
N ARG A 542 22.28 6.89 -8.61
CA ARG A 542 23.43 7.70 -9.08
C ARG A 542 24.26 8.24 -7.92
N GLU A 543 23.63 8.47 -6.78
CA GLU A 543 24.26 8.90 -5.54
C GLU A 543 23.91 7.90 -4.44
N VAL A 544 24.91 7.25 -3.86
CA VAL A 544 24.71 6.33 -2.73
C VAL A 544 24.42 7.20 -1.51
N LYS A 545 23.18 7.16 -0.98
CA LYS A 545 22.87 7.81 0.31
C LYS A 545 23.84 7.29 1.39
N VAL A 546 24.66 8.20 1.91
CA VAL A 546 25.43 8.02 3.15
C VAL A 546 24.50 8.29 4.33
N LYS A 547 24.46 7.34 5.28
CA LYS A 547 23.88 7.35 6.65
C LYS A 547 22.58 8.16 6.89
N ARG A 548 21.56 7.43 7.38
CA ARG A 548 20.49 8.00 8.23
C ARG A 548 21.14 8.70 9.44
N VAL A 549 21.20 10.03 9.40
CA VAL A 549 21.13 10.86 10.60
C VAL A 549 19.68 11.30 10.68
N GLY A 550 19.09 11.17 11.87
CA GLY A 550 17.63 11.07 12.11
C GLY A 550 16.75 12.16 11.51
N ASP A 551 15.44 11.93 11.69
CA ASP A 551 14.24 12.63 11.19
C ASP A 551 14.13 14.16 11.39
N PHE A 552 15.26 14.87 11.46
CA PHE A 552 15.36 16.32 11.54
C PHE A 552 16.33 16.83 10.47
N LEU A 553 15.93 16.72 9.20
CA LEU A 553 16.30 17.74 8.24
C LEU A 553 15.19 18.79 8.30
N ASP A 554 15.44 19.84 9.09
CA ASP A 554 14.72 21.09 8.95
C ASP A 554 15.00 21.60 7.53
N ASP A 555 14.01 21.46 6.65
CA ASP A 555 14.04 21.95 5.27
C ASP A 555 13.80 23.47 5.20
N GLY A 556 13.78 24.15 6.35
CA GLY A 556 13.54 25.59 6.45
C GLY A 556 12.10 26.00 6.13
N LEU A 557 11.18 25.04 5.97
CA LEU A 557 9.78 25.25 5.61
C LEU A 557 8.82 25.00 6.79
N ASN A 558 9.33 24.86 8.01
CA ASN A 558 8.55 24.50 9.19
C ASN A 558 7.89 25.72 9.85
N GLY A 559 6.63 25.98 9.50
CA GLY A 559 5.69 26.76 10.32
C GLY A 559 4.83 25.85 11.20
N PRO A 560 4.35 26.31 12.38
CA PRO A 560 3.50 25.51 13.26
C PRO A 560 2.18 25.12 12.57
N MET A 561 1.68 23.94 12.97
CA MET A 561 0.59 23.19 12.31
C MET A 561 -0.79 23.89 12.35
N ASP A 562 -0.92 25.00 13.07
CA ASP A 562 -2.18 25.69 13.33
C ASP A 562 -2.53 26.78 12.28
N SER A 563 -1.73 26.96 11.24
CA SER A 563 -1.89 28.07 10.29
C SER A 563 -2.04 27.66 8.83
N ILE A 564 -2.98 26.76 8.49
CA ILE A 564 -3.41 26.59 7.09
C ILE A 564 -4.93 26.33 7.05
N ASP A 565 -5.70 27.41 7.18
CA ASP A 565 -7.07 27.42 6.67
C ASP A 565 -7.03 27.53 5.13
N GLY A 566 -7.86 26.71 4.47
CA GLY A 566 -7.85 26.48 3.03
C GLY A 566 -7.91 27.77 2.20
N GLY A 567 -6.84 28.03 1.45
CA GLY A 567 -6.76 29.12 0.49
C GLY A 567 -7.50 28.79 -0.81
N TRP A 568 -8.70 29.33 -0.94
CA TRP A 568 -9.46 29.37 -2.19
C TRP A 568 -8.71 30.20 -3.24
N VAL A 569 -8.44 29.62 -4.41
CA VAL A 569 -8.02 30.40 -5.59
C VAL A 569 -9.28 31.05 -6.18
N GLN A 570 -9.57 32.30 -5.78
CA GLN A 570 -10.51 33.16 -6.51
C GLN A 570 -9.72 34.03 -7.50
N GLY A 571 -10.08 33.93 -8.78
CA GLY A 571 -9.58 34.80 -9.84
C GLY A 571 -10.01 36.26 -9.66
N PRO A 572 -9.40 37.20 -10.40
CA PRO A 572 -9.55 38.63 -10.13
C PRO A 572 -10.95 39.12 -10.47
N ARG A 573 -11.61 39.77 -9.51
CA ARG A 573 -12.76 40.64 -9.73
C ARG A 573 -12.29 42.08 -9.74
N GLU A 574 -12.51 42.76 -10.86
CA GLU A 574 -12.52 44.22 -10.94
C GLU A 574 -13.71 44.77 -10.15
N SER A 575 -13.47 45.79 -9.31
CA SER A 575 -14.37 46.97 -9.17
C SER A 575 -13.82 47.99 -8.15
N THR A 576 -13.43 49.16 -8.67
CA THR A 576 -13.71 50.54 -8.19
C THR A 576 -13.54 50.92 -6.70
N VAL A 577 -12.54 51.78 -6.40
CA VAL A 577 -12.67 53.23 -6.07
C VAL A 577 -13.16 53.50 -4.64
N GLU A 578 -12.28 53.97 -3.73
CA GLU A 578 -12.19 55.38 -3.29
C GLU A 578 -11.11 55.65 -2.22
N LYS A 579 -10.38 56.75 -2.45
CA LYS A 579 -9.63 57.69 -1.57
C LYS A 579 -9.32 57.30 -0.11
N GLU A 580 -8.03 57.38 0.23
CA GLU A 580 -7.48 58.34 1.20
C GLU A 580 -5.95 58.35 1.12
N ILE A 581 -5.40 59.41 0.51
CA ILE A 581 -3.98 59.77 0.55
C ILE A 581 -3.99 61.20 1.10
N ASP A 582 -3.49 61.42 2.31
CA ASP A 582 -2.58 62.53 2.57
C ASP A 582 -1.90 62.47 3.95
N VAL A 583 -0.77 63.15 4.02
CA VAL A 583 -0.03 63.65 5.19
C VAL A 583 0.91 62.66 5.92
N GLN A 584 2.16 62.62 5.47
CA GLN A 584 3.36 63.00 6.25
C GLN A 584 4.62 62.31 5.69
N TYR A 585 5.26 62.90 4.67
CA TYR A 585 6.71 62.72 4.50
C TYR A 585 7.33 63.81 3.62
N GLN A 586 7.32 65.05 4.11
CA GLN A 586 8.28 66.08 3.66
C GLN A 586 8.59 67.04 4.81
N GLN A 587 9.68 66.74 5.52
CA GLN A 587 10.55 67.64 6.29
C GLN A 587 11.59 66.71 6.94
N SER A 588 12.74 66.47 6.32
CA SER A 588 13.90 67.34 6.43
C SER A 588 14.88 67.13 5.27
N LYS A 589 15.24 68.22 4.60
CA LYS A 589 16.30 68.30 3.58
C LYS A 589 17.69 68.19 4.23
N ILE A 590 18.67 67.82 3.40
CA ILE A 590 20.14 67.91 3.58
C ILE A 590 20.76 66.66 4.18
#